data_AF-A0A067BEV2-F1
#
_entry.id   AF-A0A067BEV2-F1
#
_cell.length_a   1.000
_cell.length_b   1.000
_cell.length_c   1.000
_cell.angle_alpha   90.00
_cell.angle_beta   90.00
_cell.angle_gamma   90.00
#
_symmetry.space_group_name_H-M   'P 1'
#
loop_
_entity.id
_entity.type
_entity.pdbx_description
1 polymer ?
#
loop_
_entity_poly.entity_id
_entity_poly.type
_entity_poly.pdbx_seq_one_letter_code
_entity_poly.pdbx_strand_id
1 'polypeptide(L)'
;MKLLWILALANAVAASFDMELLQDIAKACSCDTDCPQITCYAAPVCTRGRCAYTQKPTGAKCPGQSCTNGGACDDDANDYCNDKAECISAFKPSTSVCRPSSGQCDVAEMCTGSSGACPIDSYAPPTMACSGSCNGGPCDAQDYCDGFGSCIDKFLPSTTVCRVSKGACDVAETCSGTSGSCPVDQFASKDKSCSGASNGGACDGQDVCDGKGNCVDVYLPSTTVCRASKGDCDVSEKCTGTSSACPADGFAGAATKCTGTSNGGACDDQDVCDGKGNCVDKYRPSTVVCRAADGKCDVAETCTDLCDGEGSCVDKFLNGVVCQKPVGYSRPTYCNGKTSSCPVASFLSLREASDDDVAATEQLLVAMQPSSPMVLLGLVCVVAVGVALVTVRQQHRAASQHDYMELSM
;
A
#
# COMPACT_ATOMS: atom_id res chain seq x y z
N MET A 1 -117.40 -30.84 48.66
CA MET A 1 -117.77 -30.84 50.10
C MET A 1 -116.50 -30.69 50.91
N LYS A 2 -116.40 -29.62 51.72
CA LYS A 2 -115.52 -29.41 52.88
C LYS A 2 -114.01 -29.50 52.60
N LEU A 3 -113.23 -28.43 52.44
CA LEU A 3 -113.15 -27.18 53.21
C LEU A 3 -112.77 -26.03 52.25
N LEU A 4 -113.72 -25.15 51.94
CA LEU A 4 -113.44 -23.71 51.96
C LEU A 4 -113.34 -23.31 53.44
N TRP A 5 -112.68 -22.19 53.74
CA TRP A 5 -112.53 -21.55 55.06
C TRP A 5 -111.29 -21.91 55.89
N ILE A 6 -110.08 -21.76 55.32
CA ILE A 6 -108.97 -21.08 56.03
C ILE A 6 -108.26 -20.14 55.03
N LEU A 7 -108.84 -18.94 54.92
CA LEU A 7 -108.21 -17.63 54.75
C LEU A 7 -107.00 -17.55 53.78
N ALA A 8 -107.14 -17.09 52.54
CA ALA A 8 -107.44 -15.71 52.15
C ALA A 8 -106.58 -14.59 52.80
N LEU A 9 -105.45 -14.94 53.45
CA LEU A 9 -104.49 -13.96 54.02
C LEU A 9 -103.05 -14.08 53.52
N ALA A 10 -102.73 -15.05 52.65
CA ALA A 10 -101.38 -15.20 52.12
C ALA A 10 -101.12 -14.44 50.79
N ASN A 11 -102.15 -13.81 50.21
CA ASN A 11 -102.07 -13.17 48.88
C ASN A 11 -102.36 -11.65 48.89
N ALA A 12 -102.17 -10.98 50.02
CA ALA A 12 -102.34 -9.52 50.13
C ALA A 12 -101.21 -8.82 50.91
N VAL A 13 -100.03 -9.45 51.05
CA VAL A 13 -98.89 -8.90 51.82
C VAL A 13 -97.61 -8.80 50.96
N ALA A 14 -97.70 -9.03 49.65
CA ALA A 14 -96.54 -8.97 48.74
C ALA A 14 -96.52 -7.70 47.85
N ALA A 15 -97.29 -6.66 48.20
CA ALA A 15 -97.40 -5.44 47.39
C ALA A 15 -97.26 -4.13 48.18
N SER A 16 -96.72 -4.16 49.41
CA SER A 16 -96.63 -2.95 50.24
C SER A 16 -95.40 -2.87 51.15
N PHE A 17 -94.32 -3.60 50.82
CA PHE A 17 -93.10 -3.60 51.63
C PHE A 17 -91.85 -3.48 50.76
N ASP A 18 -91.71 -2.35 50.06
CA ASP A 18 -90.41 -1.83 49.59
C ASP A 18 -90.01 -0.58 50.40
N MET A 19 -90.36 -0.56 51.70
CA MET A 19 -90.10 0.59 52.57
C MET A 19 -89.78 0.17 54.02
N GLU A 20 -89.19 -1.02 54.23
CA GLU A 20 -89.05 -1.59 55.57
C GLU A 20 -87.68 -2.26 55.81
N LEU A 21 -86.59 -1.60 55.41
CA LEU A 21 -85.24 -1.95 55.88
C LEU A 21 -84.42 -0.77 56.46
N LEU A 22 -84.96 0.45 56.49
CA LEU A 22 -84.27 1.61 57.07
C LEU A 22 -84.79 2.02 58.47
N GLN A 23 -85.93 1.49 58.92
CA GLN A 23 -86.53 1.90 60.20
C GLN A 23 -85.94 1.21 61.44
N ASP A 24 -85.24 0.08 61.29
CA ASP A 24 -84.59 -0.64 62.39
C ASP A 24 -83.18 -0.13 62.73
N ILE A 25 -82.68 0.88 62.02
CA ILE A 25 -81.39 1.55 62.29
C ILE A 25 -81.57 3.06 62.58
N ALA A 26 -82.82 3.55 62.65
CA ALA A 26 -83.08 4.97 62.84
C ALA A 26 -82.66 5.43 64.25
N LYS A 27 -81.50 6.11 64.33
CA LYS A 27 -80.95 6.75 65.53
C LYS A 27 -82.03 7.61 66.21
N ALA A 28 -82.20 7.44 67.52
CA ALA A 28 -83.06 8.30 68.32
C ALA A 28 -82.46 9.72 68.37
N CYS A 29 -83.32 10.73 68.29
CA CYS A 29 -82.93 12.14 68.30
C CYS A 29 -83.91 12.97 69.13
N SER A 30 -83.42 14.08 69.68
CA SER A 30 -84.23 15.12 70.33
C SER A 30 -84.31 16.40 69.48
N CYS A 31 -83.33 16.63 68.60
CA CYS A 31 -83.28 17.70 67.60
C CYS A 31 -82.52 17.25 66.34
N ASP A 32 -82.60 18.00 65.24
CA ASP A 32 -82.02 17.63 63.93
C ASP A 32 -80.50 17.39 63.97
N THR A 33 -79.79 18.11 64.85
CA THR A 33 -78.33 17.98 65.01
C THR A 33 -77.89 16.69 65.70
N ASP A 34 -78.81 15.96 66.34
CA ASP A 34 -78.51 14.65 66.94
C ASP A 34 -78.39 13.54 65.89
N CYS A 35 -78.82 13.83 64.66
CA CYS A 35 -78.80 12.90 63.55
C CYS A 35 -77.46 12.99 62.79
N PRO A 36 -76.72 11.87 62.66
CA PRO A 36 -75.48 11.87 61.90
C PRO A 36 -75.75 12.20 60.44
N GLN A 37 -74.84 12.95 59.81
CA GLN A 37 -74.87 13.10 58.36
C GLN A 37 -74.52 11.78 57.70
N ILE A 38 -75.32 11.38 56.73
CA ILE A 38 -75.04 10.21 55.88
C ILE A 38 -74.77 10.74 54.47
N THR A 39 -73.63 10.33 53.90
CA THR A 39 -73.28 10.64 52.52
C THR A 39 -74.44 10.25 51.59
N CYS A 40 -74.73 11.10 50.60
CA CYS A 40 -75.86 10.91 49.67
C CYS A 40 -77.27 11.00 50.26
N TYR A 41 -77.42 11.45 51.50
CA TYR A 41 -78.71 11.90 52.05
C TYR A 41 -78.70 13.42 52.31
N ALA A 42 -79.86 14.06 52.16
CA ALA A 42 -80.04 15.45 52.57
C ALA A 42 -79.90 15.59 54.09
N ALA A 43 -79.81 16.83 54.59
CA ALA A 43 -79.76 17.07 56.03
C ALA A 43 -80.93 16.34 56.73
N PRO A 44 -80.65 15.45 57.69
CA PRO A 44 -81.66 14.65 58.36
C PRO A 44 -82.53 15.55 59.24
N VAL A 45 -83.80 15.15 59.38
CA VAL A 45 -84.77 15.85 60.23
C VAL A 45 -85.21 14.91 61.34
N CYS A 46 -85.22 15.40 62.57
CA CYS A 46 -85.69 14.65 63.71
C CYS A 46 -87.22 14.65 63.73
N THR A 47 -87.81 13.53 63.30
CA THR A 47 -89.26 13.39 63.17
C THR A 47 -89.74 12.34 64.16
N ARG A 48 -90.61 12.74 65.11
CA ARG A 48 -91.17 11.84 66.14
C ARG A 48 -90.10 11.09 66.96
N GLY A 49 -89.00 11.78 67.29
CA GLY A 49 -87.92 11.22 68.12
C GLY A 49 -86.95 10.29 67.40
N ARG A 50 -87.03 10.20 66.06
CA ARG A 50 -86.11 9.40 65.21
C ARG A 50 -85.63 10.20 64.00
N CYS A 51 -84.40 9.92 63.58
CA CYS A 51 -83.83 10.54 62.38
C CYS A 51 -84.53 10.05 61.11
N ALA A 52 -85.07 10.98 60.33
CA ALA A 52 -85.59 10.73 59.00
C ALA A 52 -84.58 11.19 57.94
N TYR A 53 -84.30 10.32 56.97
CA TYR A 53 -83.34 10.58 55.89
C TYR A 53 -84.07 10.64 54.54
N THR A 54 -83.73 11.64 53.73
CA THR A 54 -84.20 11.76 52.34
C THR A 54 -83.01 11.61 51.41
N GLN A 55 -83.06 10.65 50.50
CA GLN A 55 -81.98 10.42 49.53
C GLN A 55 -81.80 11.64 48.62
N LYS A 56 -80.55 12.02 48.34
CA LYS A 56 -80.23 13.05 47.34
C LYS A 56 -80.53 12.52 45.93
N PRO A 57 -80.89 13.38 44.95
CA PRO A 57 -81.12 12.91 43.58
C PRO A 57 -79.88 12.23 42.99
N THR A 58 -80.09 11.24 42.11
CA THR A 58 -79.01 10.62 41.33
C THR A 58 -78.20 11.69 40.61
N GLY A 59 -76.87 11.63 40.71
CA GLY A 59 -75.95 12.63 40.18
C GLY A 59 -75.64 13.79 41.13
N ALA A 60 -76.25 13.86 42.32
CA ALA A 60 -75.86 14.83 43.34
C ALA A 60 -74.40 14.61 43.76
N LYS A 61 -73.65 15.70 43.92
CA LYS A 61 -72.21 15.62 44.27
C LYS A 61 -72.01 15.14 45.70
N CYS A 62 -70.99 14.29 45.89
CA CYS A 62 -70.52 13.82 47.20
C CYS A 62 -68.98 13.86 47.27
N PRO A 63 -68.34 15.05 47.20
CA PRO A 63 -66.92 15.13 46.90
C PRO A 63 -65.98 14.45 47.92
N GLY A 64 -65.12 13.55 47.45
CA GLY A 64 -64.11 12.86 48.28
C GLY A 64 -64.71 11.96 49.36
N GLN A 65 -65.91 11.44 49.12
CA GLN A 65 -66.65 10.57 50.05
C GLN A 65 -66.91 9.18 49.44
N SER A 66 -66.28 8.86 48.30
CA SER A 66 -66.41 7.56 47.64
C SER A 66 -65.42 6.53 48.21
N CYS A 67 -65.34 5.33 47.62
CA CYS A 67 -64.46 4.25 48.10
C CYS A 67 -63.02 4.33 47.59
N THR A 68 -62.77 5.08 46.51
CA THR A 68 -61.43 5.49 46.08
C THR A 68 -61.37 7.00 46.26
N ASN A 69 -60.46 7.49 47.11
CA ASN A 69 -60.23 8.93 47.24
C ASN A 69 -58.73 9.21 47.21
N GLY A 70 -58.35 10.37 46.67
CA GLY A 70 -56.97 10.87 46.70
C GLY A 70 -55.98 10.16 45.78
N GLY A 71 -56.46 9.28 44.89
CA GLY A 71 -55.63 8.71 43.82
C GLY A 71 -55.27 9.75 42.76
N ALA A 72 -54.15 9.57 42.05
CA ALA A 72 -53.71 10.51 41.01
C ALA A 72 -54.72 10.65 39.85
N CYS A 73 -55.54 9.63 39.62
CA CYS A 73 -56.60 9.62 38.60
C CYS A 73 -58.00 9.81 39.17
N ASP A 74 -58.11 10.04 40.48
CA ASP A 74 -59.37 10.33 41.12
C ASP A 74 -59.83 11.75 40.83
N ASP A 75 -61.13 11.92 40.64
CA ASP A 75 -61.76 13.23 40.51
C ASP A 75 -62.70 13.43 41.70
N ASP A 76 -62.10 13.48 42.91
CA ASP A 76 -62.80 13.64 44.19
C ASP A 76 -63.84 14.78 44.14
N ALA A 77 -63.55 15.87 43.42
CA ALA A 77 -64.47 17.01 43.29
C ALA A 77 -65.79 16.64 42.59
N ASN A 78 -65.79 15.55 41.82
CA ASN A 78 -66.85 15.16 40.92
C ASN A 78 -67.59 13.88 41.29
N ASP A 79 -67.21 13.20 42.38
CA ASP A 79 -67.95 12.08 42.96
C ASP A 79 -69.45 12.35 43.06
N TYR A 80 -70.27 11.31 42.84
CA TYR A 80 -71.71 11.48 42.70
C TYR A 80 -72.53 10.34 43.33
N CYS A 81 -73.74 10.66 43.75
CA CYS A 81 -74.67 9.70 44.33
C CYS A 81 -75.40 8.87 43.25
N ASN A 82 -75.45 7.55 43.42
CA ASN A 82 -76.26 6.67 42.56
C ASN A 82 -77.71 6.52 43.05
N ASP A 83 -78.49 5.70 42.34
CA ASP A 83 -79.87 5.33 42.66
C ASP A 83 -80.02 4.57 43.98
N LYS A 84 -78.95 3.95 44.49
CA LYS A 84 -78.91 3.24 45.78
C LYS A 84 -78.40 4.08 46.95
N ALA A 85 -78.23 5.39 46.76
CA ALA A 85 -77.68 6.31 47.76
C ALA A 85 -76.23 6.02 48.17
N GLU A 86 -75.46 5.40 47.27
CA GLU A 86 -74.02 5.18 47.44
C GLU A 86 -73.27 6.32 46.74
N CYS A 87 -72.18 6.79 47.34
CA CYS A 87 -71.28 7.74 46.70
C CYS A 87 -70.33 6.98 45.77
N ILE A 88 -70.44 7.25 44.47
CA ILE A 88 -69.67 6.63 43.41
C ILE A 88 -68.54 7.56 42.97
N SER A 89 -67.36 6.97 42.79
CA SER A 89 -66.15 7.66 42.36
C SER A 89 -66.31 8.23 40.96
N ALA A 90 -65.89 9.48 40.78
CA ALA A 90 -65.66 10.05 39.47
C ALA A 90 -64.16 9.96 39.13
N PHE A 91 -63.84 9.62 37.88
CA PHE A 91 -62.45 9.47 37.45
C PHE A 91 -62.07 10.54 36.43
N LYS A 92 -60.81 10.97 36.48
CA LYS A 92 -60.23 11.84 35.45
C LYS A 92 -60.29 11.16 34.07
N PRO A 93 -60.47 11.92 32.98
CA PRO A 93 -60.61 11.35 31.63
C PRO A 93 -59.35 10.60 31.20
N SER A 94 -59.48 9.73 30.20
CA SER A 94 -58.38 8.89 29.72
C SER A 94 -57.24 9.63 29.02
N THR A 95 -57.38 10.94 28.87
CA THR A 95 -56.35 11.85 28.34
C THR A 95 -55.57 12.57 29.45
N SER A 96 -55.93 12.36 30.73
CA SER A 96 -55.25 12.98 31.85
C SER A 96 -53.96 12.22 32.17
N VAL A 97 -52.81 12.87 31.99
CA VAL A 97 -51.51 12.34 32.42
C VAL A 97 -51.47 12.31 33.95
N CYS A 98 -51.25 11.13 34.52
CA CYS A 98 -51.12 10.93 35.97
C CYS A 98 -49.68 10.69 36.41
N ARG A 99 -48.81 10.25 35.50
CA ARG A 99 -47.35 10.25 35.66
C ARG A 99 -46.70 10.75 34.36
N PRO A 100 -45.92 11.85 34.39
CA PRO A 100 -45.19 12.30 33.21
C PRO A 100 -44.01 11.36 32.92
N SER A 101 -43.60 11.32 31.66
CA SER A 101 -42.37 10.62 31.26
C SER A 101 -41.13 11.30 31.84
N SER A 102 -40.20 10.51 32.36
CA SER A 102 -38.94 10.91 32.98
C SER A 102 -37.78 10.95 31.99
N GLY A 103 -37.99 10.63 30.70
CA GLY A 103 -36.94 10.61 29.69
C GLY A 103 -37.33 9.88 28.41
N GLN A 104 -36.39 9.76 27.47
CA GLN A 104 -36.64 9.17 26.15
C GLN A 104 -37.09 7.70 26.20
N CYS A 105 -36.70 6.96 27.24
CA CYS A 105 -37.02 5.55 27.43
C CYS A 105 -38.19 5.29 28.40
N ASP A 106 -38.92 6.34 28.75
CA ASP A 106 -40.04 6.29 29.69
C ASP A 106 -41.34 6.73 29.02
N VAL A 107 -42.46 6.05 29.30
CA VAL A 107 -43.77 6.36 28.70
C VAL A 107 -44.66 7.04 29.73
N ALA A 108 -45.24 8.19 29.41
CA ALA A 108 -46.19 8.83 30.31
C ALA A 108 -47.48 8.02 30.46
N GLU A 109 -47.92 7.76 31.69
CA GLU A 109 -49.19 7.08 31.96
C GLU A 109 -50.34 8.08 32.01
N MET A 110 -51.41 7.68 31.35
CA MET A 110 -52.68 8.38 31.37
C MET A 110 -53.67 7.59 32.23
N CYS A 111 -54.57 8.32 32.87
CA CYS A 111 -55.69 7.70 33.57
C CYS A 111 -56.49 6.79 32.62
N THR A 112 -57.18 5.79 33.16
CA THR A 112 -58.00 4.91 32.32
C THR A 112 -59.39 5.49 32.05
N GLY A 113 -59.80 6.53 32.80
CA GLY A 113 -61.19 6.98 32.86
C GLY A 113 -62.11 6.10 33.71
N SER A 114 -61.57 5.06 34.34
CA SER A 114 -62.35 4.03 35.06
C SER A 114 -61.74 3.59 36.39
N SER A 115 -60.66 4.25 36.83
CA SER A 115 -59.90 3.93 38.05
C SER A 115 -59.29 5.21 38.64
N GLY A 116 -59.28 5.31 39.97
CA GLY A 116 -58.63 6.41 40.70
C GLY A 116 -57.11 6.25 40.81
N ALA A 117 -56.59 5.03 40.61
CA ALA A 117 -55.16 4.75 40.55
C ALA A 117 -54.58 5.03 39.15
N CYS A 118 -53.39 5.63 39.12
CA CYS A 118 -52.60 5.72 37.89
C CYS A 118 -52.15 4.30 37.46
N PRO A 119 -52.10 3.99 36.16
CA PRO A 119 -51.50 2.74 35.68
C PRO A 119 -50.07 2.55 36.19
N ILE A 120 -49.61 1.29 36.16
CA ILE A 120 -48.23 0.96 36.53
C ILE A 120 -47.23 1.63 35.59
N ASP A 121 -46.07 1.97 36.13
CA ASP A 121 -44.95 2.56 35.40
C ASP A 121 -44.51 1.63 34.24
N SER A 122 -44.59 2.16 33.03
CA SER A 122 -44.34 1.45 31.77
C SER A 122 -43.25 2.16 30.98
N TYR A 123 -42.34 1.37 30.41
CA TYR A 123 -41.17 1.90 29.69
C TYR A 123 -41.28 1.74 28.17
N ALA A 124 -40.52 2.55 27.45
CA ALA A 124 -40.44 2.46 25.99
C ALA A 124 -39.86 1.10 25.56
N PRO A 125 -40.30 0.52 24.43
CA PRO A 125 -39.83 -0.79 23.99
C PRO A 125 -38.34 -0.76 23.64
N PRO A 126 -37.64 -1.91 23.64
CA PRO A 126 -36.21 -1.98 23.35
C PRO A 126 -35.83 -1.69 21.89
N THR A 127 -36.80 -1.36 21.05
CA THR A 127 -36.62 -0.88 19.68
C THR A 127 -36.75 0.63 19.55
N MET A 128 -37.10 1.34 20.64
CA MET A 128 -37.16 2.79 20.65
C MET A 128 -35.74 3.36 20.64
N ALA A 129 -35.44 4.14 19.62
CA ALA A 129 -34.18 4.86 19.51
C ALA A 129 -34.07 5.91 20.62
N CYS A 130 -32.88 6.04 21.20
CA CYS A 130 -32.56 7.05 22.20
C CYS A 130 -31.16 7.64 21.93
N SER A 131 -30.74 8.60 22.73
CA SER A 131 -29.39 9.15 22.71
C SER A 131 -28.74 8.93 24.06
N GLY A 132 -27.75 8.04 24.10
CA GLY A 132 -27.04 7.62 25.29
C GLY A 132 -25.95 8.62 25.68
N SER A 133 -24.93 8.12 26.37
CA SER A 133 -23.80 8.97 26.84
C SER A 133 -22.71 9.10 25.78
N CYS A 134 -22.55 8.09 24.92
CA CYS A 134 -21.58 8.11 23.82
C CYS A 134 -22.34 8.43 22.53
N ASN A 135 -22.03 9.55 21.87
CA ASN A 135 -22.68 9.90 20.60
C ASN A 135 -21.70 10.53 19.60
N GLY A 136 -21.91 10.26 18.31
CA GLY A 136 -21.33 11.01 17.19
C GLY A 136 -19.88 10.68 16.83
N GLY A 137 -19.29 9.66 17.43
CA GLY A 137 -17.99 9.14 17.03
C GLY A 137 -18.08 8.23 15.79
N PRO A 138 -16.97 7.96 15.09
CA PRO A 138 -16.96 7.12 13.89
C PRO A 138 -17.27 5.64 14.16
N CYS A 139 -17.24 5.22 15.43
CA CYS A 139 -17.58 3.86 15.87
C CYS A 139 -18.92 3.79 16.63
N ASP A 140 -19.65 4.89 16.64
CA ASP A 140 -20.92 5.03 17.32
C ASP A 140 -22.05 4.42 16.51
N ALA A 141 -22.96 3.68 17.16
CA ALA A 141 -24.15 3.13 16.53
C ALA A 141 -25.40 3.73 17.19
N GLN A 142 -26.57 3.51 16.58
CA GLN A 142 -27.82 3.99 17.14
C GLN A 142 -28.11 3.29 18.48
N ASP A 143 -28.32 4.08 19.53
CA ASP A 143 -28.71 3.60 20.85
C ASP A 143 -30.19 3.25 20.91
N TYR A 144 -30.51 2.32 21.81
CA TYR A 144 -31.87 1.87 22.04
C TYR A 144 -32.17 1.72 23.52
N CYS A 145 -33.43 1.89 23.87
CA CYS A 145 -33.92 1.62 25.22
C CYS A 145 -33.74 0.13 25.59
N ASP A 146 -33.69 -0.17 26.87
CA ASP A 146 -33.63 -1.56 27.38
C ASP A 146 -35.00 -2.19 27.66
N GLY A 147 -36.08 -1.41 27.61
CA GLY A 147 -37.41 -1.84 28.05
C GLY A 147 -37.68 -1.63 29.55
N PHE A 148 -36.74 -1.00 30.26
CA PHE A 148 -36.78 -0.77 31.71
C PHE A 148 -36.43 0.68 32.08
N GLY A 149 -36.48 1.61 31.11
CA GLY A 149 -36.29 3.04 31.32
C GLY A 149 -34.87 3.55 31.07
N SER A 150 -33.92 2.68 30.73
CA SER A 150 -32.53 3.08 30.45
C SER A 150 -32.25 3.11 28.95
N CYS A 151 -31.51 4.12 28.50
CA CYS A 151 -30.93 4.16 27.17
C CYS A 151 -29.57 3.44 27.18
N ILE A 152 -29.37 2.50 26.26
CA ILE A 152 -28.15 1.67 26.19
C ILE A 152 -27.32 2.07 24.98
N ASP A 153 -26.09 2.51 25.25
CA ASP A 153 -25.10 2.83 24.22
C ASP A 153 -24.83 1.61 23.31
N LYS A 154 -24.85 1.81 21.99
CA LYS A 154 -24.50 0.80 20.98
C LYS A 154 -23.28 1.24 20.19
N PHE A 155 -22.44 0.27 19.85
CA PHE A 155 -21.20 0.52 19.11
C PHE A 155 -21.16 -0.33 17.84
N LEU A 156 -20.51 0.20 16.81
CA LEU A 156 -20.28 -0.54 15.57
C LEU A 156 -19.39 -1.77 15.83
N PRO A 157 -19.59 -2.88 15.10
CA PRO A 157 -18.81 -4.11 15.29
C PRO A 157 -17.31 -3.90 15.18
N SER A 158 -16.52 -4.77 15.82
CA SER A 158 -15.06 -4.66 15.83
C SER A 158 -14.38 -4.87 14.48
N THR A 159 -15.14 -5.27 13.46
CA THR A 159 -14.72 -5.40 12.07
C THR A 159 -14.92 -4.12 11.26
N THR A 160 -15.54 -3.09 11.83
CA THR A 160 -15.84 -1.83 11.15
C THR A 160 -14.57 -0.98 11.11
N VAL A 161 -14.05 -0.71 9.91
CA VAL A 161 -12.91 0.21 9.73
C VAL A 161 -13.37 1.64 9.98
N CYS A 162 -12.81 2.29 11.00
CA CYS A 162 -13.13 3.67 11.37
C CYS A 162 -12.07 4.66 10.90
N ARG A 163 -10.86 4.19 10.57
CA ARG A 163 -9.86 4.95 9.84
C ARG A 163 -9.15 4.05 8.83
N VAL A 164 -9.14 4.47 7.58
CA VAL A 164 -8.42 3.76 6.52
C VAL A 164 -6.91 3.99 6.63
N SER A 165 -6.13 2.99 6.21
CA SER A 165 -4.69 3.11 6.05
C SER A 165 -4.35 4.04 4.87
N LYS A 166 -3.37 4.92 5.06
CA LYS A 166 -2.81 5.85 4.06
C LYS A 166 -1.64 5.27 3.27
N GLY A 167 -1.24 4.02 3.51
CA GLY A 167 -0.15 3.38 2.78
C GLY A 167 0.49 2.21 3.53
N ALA A 168 1.57 1.66 2.98
CA ALA A 168 2.22 0.47 3.53
C ALA A 168 2.72 0.64 4.99
N CYS A 169 3.04 1.87 5.41
CA CYS A 169 3.52 2.17 6.75
C CYS A 169 2.44 2.59 7.75
N ASP A 170 1.18 2.49 7.35
CA ASP A 170 0.02 2.89 8.16
C ASP A 170 -0.92 1.70 8.37
N VAL A 171 -1.46 1.54 9.57
CA VAL A 171 -2.40 0.45 9.90
C VAL A 171 -3.82 1.01 9.88
N ALA A 172 -4.78 0.31 9.28
CA ALA A 172 -6.17 0.75 9.40
C ALA A 172 -6.70 0.42 10.80
N GLU A 173 -7.35 1.37 11.48
CA GLU A 173 -8.04 1.08 12.74
C GLU A 173 -9.46 0.61 12.49
N THR A 174 -9.83 -0.41 13.25
CA THR A 174 -11.19 -0.88 13.36
C THR A 174 -11.77 -0.50 14.73
N CYS A 175 -13.08 -0.35 14.78
CA CYS A 175 -13.79 -0.13 16.04
C CYS A 175 -13.49 -1.23 17.05
N SER A 176 -13.61 -0.94 18.34
CA SER A 176 -13.43 -1.96 19.38
C SER A 176 -14.67 -2.83 19.60
N GLY A 177 -15.84 -2.36 19.16
CA GLY A 177 -17.14 -2.92 19.53
C GLY A 177 -17.62 -2.51 20.94
N THR A 178 -16.89 -1.64 21.62
CA THR A 178 -17.13 -1.25 23.02
C THR A 178 -17.00 0.26 23.28
N SER A 179 -16.70 1.05 22.24
CA SER A 179 -16.53 2.50 22.31
C SER A 179 -17.00 3.16 21.02
N GLY A 180 -17.60 4.34 21.13
CA GLY A 180 -17.99 5.17 19.99
C GLY A 180 -16.81 5.87 19.29
N SER A 181 -15.64 5.90 19.93
CA SER A 181 -14.42 6.47 19.38
C SER A 181 -13.63 5.46 18.57
N CYS A 182 -13.02 5.90 17.45
CA CYS A 182 -12.00 5.11 16.77
C CYS A 182 -10.75 5.01 17.66
N PRO A 183 -10.04 3.87 17.69
CA PRO A 183 -8.73 3.79 18.32
C PRO A 183 -7.77 4.86 17.79
N VAL A 184 -6.74 5.17 18.59
CA VAL A 184 -5.69 6.11 18.16
C VAL A 184 -4.98 5.60 16.90
N ASP A 185 -4.51 6.52 16.08
CA ASP A 185 -3.74 6.24 14.86
C ASP A 185 -2.49 5.40 15.17
N GLN A 186 -2.46 4.17 14.65
CA GLN A 186 -1.34 3.23 14.79
C GLN A 186 -0.60 3.08 13.47
N PHE A 187 0.72 3.04 13.59
CA PHE A 187 1.58 2.85 12.43
C PHE A 187 2.08 1.42 12.33
N ALA A 188 2.48 1.04 11.11
CA ALA A 188 3.15 -0.22 10.91
C ALA A 188 4.45 -0.28 11.73
N SER A 189 4.88 -1.49 12.09
CA SER A 189 6.13 -1.69 12.81
C SER A 189 7.30 -1.08 12.05
N LYS A 190 8.28 -0.58 12.82
CA LYS A 190 9.59 -0.24 12.29
C LYS A 190 10.16 -1.43 11.49
N ASP A 191 10.85 -1.13 10.41
CA ASP A 191 11.51 -2.11 9.53
C ASP A 191 10.54 -2.96 8.68
N LYS A 192 9.22 -2.71 8.72
CA LYS A 192 8.27 -3.29 7.76
C LYS A 192 8.59 -2.76 6.36
N SER A 193 8.70 -3.65 5.37
CA SER A 193 8.96 -3.28 3.98
C SER A 193 7.88 -2.35 3.40
N CYS A 194 8.33 -1.36 2.64
CA CYS A 194 7.50 -0.42 1.90
C CYS A 194 8.20 -0.03 0.58
N SER A 195 7.62 0.90 -0.18
CA SER A 195 8.26 1.48 -1.37
C SER A 195 8.32 2.98 -1.20
N GLY A 196 9.52 3.50 -1.10
CA GLY A 196 9.85 4.89 -0.84
C GLY A 196 9.88 5.72 -2.11
N ALA A 197 10.61 6.83 -2.08
CA ALA A 197 10.72 7.74 -3.21
C ALA A 197 11.80 7.30 -4.22
N SER A 198 12.85 6.61 -3.75
CA SER A 198 14.09 6.42 -4.50
C SER A 198 14.30 4.99 -5.02
N ASN A 199 13.36 4.47 -5.81
CA ASN A 199 13.37 3.05 -6.21
C ASN A 199 14.18 2.73 -7.49
N GLY A 200 14.69 1.51 -7.60
CA GLY A 200 15.10 0.85 -8.85
C GLY A 200 16.53 1.10 -9.33
N GLY A 201 17.35 1.82 -8.56
CA GLY A 201 18.77 2.00 -8.86
C GLY A 201 19.64 0.81 -8.41
N ALA A 202 20.84 0.67 -8.96
CA ALA A 202 21.76 -0.43 -8.62
C ALA A 202 22.24 -0.41 -7.14
N CYS A 203 22.05 0.71 -6.44
CA CYS A 203 22.34 0.90 -5.03
C CYS A 203 21.09 1.02 -4.16
N ASP A 204 19.91 0.73 -4.73
CA ASP A 204 18.65 0.75 -4.02
C ASP A 204 18.51 -0.47 -3.10
N GLY A 205 18.17 -0.21 -1.84
CA GLY A 205 17.87 -1.23 -0.85
C GLY A 205 16.37 -1.40 -0.66
N GLN A 206 15.96 -2.36 0.17
CA GLN A 206 14.55 -2.51 0.50
C GLN A 206 14.15 -1.42 1.50
N ASP A 207 13.30 -0.50 1.05
CA ASP A 207 12.77 0.55 1.91
C ASP A 207 11.93 0.00 3.04
N VAL A 208 11.94 0.73 4.16
CA VAL A 208 11.27 0.30 5.38
C VAL A 208 10.53 1.42 6.08
N CYS A 209 9.55 1.04 6.89
CA CYS A 209 8.82 1.96 7.74
C CYS A 209 9.66 2.42 8.94
N ASP A 210 9.52 3.68 9.33
CA ASP A 210 10.19 4.26 10.51
C ASP A 210 9.46 3.97 11.84
N GLY A 211 8.29 3.33 11.79
CA GLY A 211 7.41 3.10 12.94
C GLY A 211 6.51 4.29 13.28
N LYS A 212 6.46 5.32 12.43
CA LYS A 212 5.71 6.57 12.61
C LYS A 212 4.88 6.95 11.38
N GLY A 213 4.64 5.99 10.49
CA GLY A 213 3.83 6.17 9.28
C GLY A 213 4.64 6.57 8.04
N ASN A 214 5.95 6.79 8.15
CA ASN A 214 6.77 7.17 6.99
C ASN A 214 7.51 5.95 6.43
N CYS A 215 7.48 5.83 5.10
CA CYS A 215 8.39 4.95 4.39
C CYS A 215 9.69 5.69 4.15
N VAL A 216 10.81 5.13 4.60
CA VAL A 216 12.14 5.73 4.45
C VAL A 216 12.98 4.95 3.46
N ASP A 217 13.65 5.68 2.57
CA ASP A 217 14.55 5.10 1.58
C ASP A 217 15.74 4.43 2.29
N VAL A 218 16.05 3.19 1.91
CA VAL A 218 17.22 2.45 2.41
C VAL A 218 18.18 2.21 1.26
N TYR A 219 19.43 2.63 1.43
CA TYR A 219 20.46 2.46 0.40
C TYR A 219 21.41 1.31 0.75
N LEU A 220 21.88 0.59 -0.27
CA LEU A 220 22.91 -0.43 -0.10
C LEU A 220 24.20 0.18 0.48
N PRO A 221 24.93 -0.55 1.35
CA PRO A 221 26.09 -0.01 2.04
C PRO A 221 27.21 0.37 1.07
N SER A 222 28.10 1.26 1.51
CA SER A 222 29.19 1.77 0.67
C SER A 222 30.27 0.74 0.27
N THR A 223 30.14 -0.48 0.78
CA THR A 223 30.95 -1.63 0.40
C THR A 223 30.40 -2.39 -0.80
N THR A 224 29.14 -2.16 -1.18
CA THR A 224 28.48 -2.84 -2.30
C THR A 224 28.99 -2.31 -3.63
N VAL A 225 29.57 -3.18 -4.45
CA VAL A 225 29.96 -2.87 -5.84
C VAL A 225 28.70 -2.83 -6.70
N CYS A 226 28.41 -1.66 -7.29
CA CYS A 226 27.25 -1.46 -8.15
C CYS A 226 27.59 -1.47 -9.64
N ARG A 227 28.87 -1.28 -9.98
CA ARG A 227 29.42 -1.56 -11.30
C ARG A 227 30.81 -2.16 -11.17
N ALA A 228 31.01 -3.32 -11.80
CA ALA A 228 32.31 -3.96 -11.85
C ALA A 228 33.28 -3.22 -12.78
N SER A 229 34.58 -3.31 -12.49
CA SER A 229 35.63 -2.89 -13.42
C SER A 229 35.63 -3.79 -14.66
N LYS A 230 35.87 -3.19 -15.84
CA LYS A 230 35.97 -3.83 -17.15
C LYS A 230 37.43 -4.05 -17.59
N GLY A 231 38.42 -3.79 -16.74
CA GLY A 231 39.83 -4.01 -17.04
C GLY A 231 40.77 -3.15 -16.18
N ASP A 232 42.08 -3.25 -16.44
CA ASP A 232 43.12 -2.59 -15.63
C ASP A 232 42.97 -1.06 -15.53
N CYS A 233 42.40 -0.42 -16.56
CA CYS A 233 42.20 1.03 -16.62
C CYS A 233 40.83 1.51 -16.14
N ASP A 234 40.04 0.60 -15.58
CA ASP A 234 38.69 0.86 -15.09
C ASP A 234 38.61 0.56 -13.59
N VAL A 235 37.95 1.42 -12.81
CA VAL A 235 37.76 1.17 -11.37
C VAL A 235 36.34 0.73 -11.10
N SER A 236 36.13 -0.22 -10.18
CA SER A 236 34.76 -0.58 -9.79
C SER A 236 34.11 0.53 -8.97
N GLU A 237 32.89 0.94 -9.29
CA GLU A 237 32.12 1.84 -8.41
C GLU A 237 31.38 1.05 -7.35
N LYS A 238 31.39 1.65 -6.17
CA LYS A 238 30.64 1.19 -5.02
C LYS A 238 29.54 2.18 -4.71
N CYS A 239 28.47 1.69 -4.13
CA CYS A 239 27.42 2.52 -3.61
C CYS A 239 27.97 3.57 -2.63
N THR A 240 27.28 4.68 -2.47
CA THR A 240 27.69 5.71 -1.50
C THR A 240 27.12 5.43 -0.10
N GLY A 241 26.08 4.59 -0.01
CA GLY A 241 25.26 4.44 1.20
C GLY A 241 24.23 5.56 1.40
N THR A 242 24.07 6.47 0.43
CA THR A 242 23.22 7.66 0.55
C THR A 242 22.36 7.95 -0.68
N SER A 243 22.46 7.12 -1.72
CA SER A 243 21.76 7.28 -3.00
C SER A 243 21.46 5.91 -3.61
N SER A 244 20.34 5.79 -4.31
CA SER A 244 19.97 4.58 -5.05
C SER A 244 20.75 4.44 -6.36
N ALA A 245 21.32 5.53 -6.87
CA ALA A 245 22.15 5.51 -8.07
C ALA A 245 23.59 5.04 -7.78
N CYS A 246 24.13 4.22 -8.70
CA CYS A 246 25.57 3.96 -8.73
C CYS A 246 26.32 5.24 -9.14
N PRO A 247 27.49 5.56 -8.55
CA PRO A 247 28.31 6.68 -9.00
C PRO A 247 28.65 6.62 -10.49
N ALA A 248 29.05 7.76 -11.05
CA ALA A 248 29.51 7.83 -12.44
C ALA A 248 30.77 6.95 -12.66
N ASP A 249 30.90 6.44 -13.87
CA ASP A 249 32.02 5.61 -14.33
C ASP A 249 33.36 6.32 -14.10
N GLY A 250 34.17 5.74 -13.23
CA GLY A 250 35.49 6.20 -12.84
C GLY A 250 36.57 5.37 -13.51
N PHE A 251 37.66 6.03 -13.89
CA PHE A 251 38.80 5.37 -14.51
C PHE A 251 40.02 5.38 -13.60
N ALA A 252 40.89 4.39 -13.77
CA ALA A 252 42.17 4.36 -13.07
C ALA A 252 43.00 5.59 -13.45
N GLY A 253 43.81 6.09 -12.51
CA GLY A 253 44.61 7.29 -12.74
C GLY A 253 45.57 7.14 -13.91
N ALA A 254 45.90 8.25 -14.58
CA ALA A 254 46.95 8.26 -15.58
C ALA A 254 48.26 7.70 -14.99
N ALA A 255 48.97 6.87 -15.76
CA ALA A 255 50.13 6.09 -15.32
C ALA A 255 49.83 4.81 -14.49
N THR A 256 48.57 4.45 -14.25
CA THR A 256 48.25 3.11 -13.70
C THR A 256 48.68 2.05 -14.68
N LYS A 257 49.39 1.02 -14.21
CA LYS A 257 49.87 -0.07 -15.06
C LYS A 257 48.70 -0.86 -15.63
N CYS A 258 48.79 -1.18 -16.91
CA CYS A 258 47.83 -2.04 -17.60
C CYS A 258 48.55 -3.00 -18.53
N THR A 259 47.80 -3.95 -19.08
CA THR A 259 48.28 -4.86 -20.12
C THR A 259 47.62 -4.48 -21.45
N GLY A 260 48.42 -3.93 -22.36
CA GLY A 260 48.01 -3.46 -23.67
C GLY A 260 47.93 -4.57 -24.70
N THR A 261 47.92 -4.19 -25.98
CA THR A 261 47.91 -5.16 -27.09
C THR A 261 49.29 -5.70 -27.42
N SER A 262 50.30 -4.84 -27.38
CA SER A 262 51.71 -5.23 -27.50
C SER A 262 52.22 -5.65 -26.12
N ASN A 263 52.69 -6.89 -25.99
CA ASN A 263 53.22 -7.41 -24.71
C ASN A 263 54.48 -8.25 -24.95
N GLY A 264 55.59 -7.91 -24.30
CA GLY A 264 56.77 -8.79 -24.17
C GLY A 264 57.80 -8.72 -25.30
N GLY A 265 57.67 -7.80 -26.25
CA GLY A 265 58.70 -7.50 -27.23
C GLY A 265 59.93 -6.82 -26.61
N ALA A 266 61.10 -6.88 -27.26
CA ALA A 266 62.32 -6.24 -26.76
C ALA A 266 62.22 -4.70 -26.67
N CYS A 267 61.24 -4.12 -27.38
CA CYS A 267 60.91 -2.69 -27.36
C CYS A 267 59.64 -2.34 -26.60
N ASP A 268 59.02 -3.34 -25.98
CA ASP A 268 57.86 -3.18 -25.13
C ASP A 268 58.28 -2.53 -23.79
N ASP A 269 57.52 -1.54 -23.36
CA ASP A 269 57.63 -0.92 -22.06
C ASP A 269 56.32 -1.10 -21.29
N GLN A 270 56.31 -0.81 -19.99
CA GLN A 270 55.11 -0.99 -19.18
C GLN A 270 53.98 -0.07 -19.66
N ASP A 271 52.91 -0.67 -20.19
CA ASP A 271 51.72 0.07 -20.61
C ASP A 271 51.05 0.76 -19.44
N VAL A 272 50.44 1.89 -19.75
CA VAL A 272 49.76 2.70 -18.74
C VAL A 272 48.43 3.26 -19.22
N CYS A 273 47.52 3.43 -18.27
CA CYS A 273 46.24 4.05 -18.49
C CYS A 273 46.37 5.55 -18.82
N ASP A 274 45.44 6.04 -19.65
CA ASP A 274 45.32 7.45 -20.04
C ASP A 274 44.46 8.31 -19.09
N GLY A 275 43.88 7.70 -18.06
CA GLY A 275 42.92 8.35 -17.14
C GLY A 275 41.49 8.43 -17.67
N LYS A 276 41.19 7.79 -18.81
CA LYS A 276 39.88 7.78 -19.48
C LYS A 276 39.40 6.35 -19.80
N GLY A 277 40.03 5.35 -19.20
CA GLY A 277 39.65 3.94 -19.36
C GLY A 277 40.42 3.19 -20.44
N ASN A 278 41.34 3.85 -21.17
CA ASN A 278 42.11 3.18 -22.22
C ASN A 278 43.50 2.81 -21.70
N CYS A 279 43.92 1.57 -21.96
CA CYS A 279 45.32 1.18 -21.83
C CYS A 279 46.08 1.68 -23.06
N VAL A 280 47.18 2.39 -22.82
CA VAL A 280 48.03 2.93 -23.89
C VAL A 280 49.34 2.19 -23.90
N ASP A 281 49.58 1.48 -25.00
CA ASP A 281 50.83 0.75 -25.25
C ASP A 281 52.03 1.70 -25.14
N LYS A 282 53.03 1.32 -24.33
CA LYS A 282 54.26 2.09 -24.15
C LYS A 282 55.42 1.36 -24.78
N TYR A 283 56.24 2.14 -25.48
CA TYR A 283 57.42 1.65 -26.16
C TYR A 283 58.67 2.30 -25.58
N ARG A 284 59.73 1.50 -25.51
CA ARG A 284 61.05 1.95 -25.06
C ARG A 284 61.58 3.04 -26.00
N PRO A 285 62.38 4.00 -25.47
CA PRO A 285 62.90 5.09 -26.29
C PRO A 285 63.85 4.59 -27.39
N SER A 286 64.04 5.42 -28.42
CA SER A 286 64.93 5.17 -29.57
C SER A 286 66.38 4.84 -29.23
N THR A 287 66.80 5.13 -28.01
CA THR A 287 68.15 4.86 -27.50
C THR A 287 68.33 3.43 -27.03
N VAL A 288 67.24 2.66 -26.86
CA VAL A 288 67.32 1.26 -26.44
C VAL A 288 67.61 0.37 -27.64
N VAL A 289 68.71 -0.36 -27.56
CA VAL A 289 69.05 -1.44 -28.48
C VAL A 289 68.20 -2.66 -28.14
N CYS A 290 67.41 -3.13 -29.10
CA CYS A 290 66.43 -4.19 -28.91
C CYS A 290 66.91 -5.55 -29.44
N ARG A 291 67.81 -5.52 -30.43
CA ARG A 291 68.63 -6.66 -30.85
C ARG A 291 70.04 -6.16 -31.11
N ALA A 292 71.02 -6.82 -30.52
CA ALA A 292 72.42 -6.50 -30.79
C ALA A 292 72.82 -7.04 -32.17
N ALA A 293 73.74 -6.36 -32.83
CA ALA A 293 74.32 -6.86 -34.08
C ALA A 293 74.95 -8.25 -33.87
N ASP A 294 74.50 -9.25 -34.63
CA ASP A 294 75.15 -10.56 -34.71
C ASP A 294 76.14 -10.57 -35.88
N GLY A 295 77.43 -10.41 -35.59
CA GLY A 295 78.48 -10.44 -36.60
C GLY A 295 78.65 -9.14 -37.39
N LYS A 296 79.47 -9.18 -38.45
CA LYS A 296 79.92 -7.99 -39.19
C LYS A 296 78.91 -7.45 -40.20
N CYS A 297 77.91 -8.27 -40.49
CA CYS A 297 77.02 -8.09 -41.62
C CYS A 297 75.56 -7.91 -41.15
N ASP A 298 75.43 -7.66 -39.84
CA ASP A 298 74.21 -7.41 -39.10
C ASP A 298 74.32 -6.05 -38.38
N VAL A 299 73.21 -5.33 -38.24
CA VAL A 299 73.18 -4.04 -37.54
C VAL A 299 72.43 -4.22 -36.22
N ALA A 300 72.80 -3.47 -35.20
CA ALA A 300 72.00 -3.40 -33.98
C ALA A 300 70.72 -2.60 -34.25
N GLU A 301 69.56 -3.13 -33.87
CA GLU A 301 68.27 -2.45 -33.99
C GLU A 301 67.93 -1.67 -32.73
N THR A 302 67.34 -0.49 -32.92
CA THR A 302 66.76 0.34 -31.87
C THR A 302 65.24 0.48 -32.01
N CYS A 303 64.58 0.86 -30.92
CA CYS A 303 63.13 0.75 -30.80
C CYS A 303 62.25 1.72 -31.61
N THR A 304 62.80 2.75 -32.28
CA THR A 304 61.97 3.71 -33.06
C THR A 304 62.02 3.51 -34.57
N ASP A 305 62.99 2.76 -35.08
CA ASP A 305 63.33 2.81 -36.51
C ASP A 305 62.94 1.53 -37.26
N LEU A 306 62.53 0.47 -36.54
CA LEU A 306 62.46 -0.90 -37.06
C LEU A 306 61.44 -1.83 -36.37
N CYS A 307 60.58 -1.34 -35.50
CA CYS A 307 59.52 -2.19 -34.95
C CYS A 307 58.41 -2.42 -35.98
N ASP A 308 57.82 -3.60 -36.01
CA ASP A 308 56.68 -3.96 -36.86
C ASP A 308 55.34 -3.30 -36.45
N GLY A 309 55.36 -2.48 -35.40
CA GLY A 309 54.18 -1.91 -34.76
C GLY A 309 53.64 -2.75 -33.60
N GLU A 310 54.16 -3.96 -33.39
CA GLU A 310 53.74 -4.90 -32.31
C GLU A 310 54.81 -5.03 -31.20
N GLY A 311 55.85 -4.18 -31.22
CA GLY A 311 56.93 -4.17 -30.21
C GLY A 311 58.06 -5.17 -30.48
N SER A 312 58.01 -5.92 -31.59
CA SER A 312 59.05 -6.85 -32.01
C SER A 312 60.11 -6.16 -32.88
N CYS A 313 61.37 -6.56 -32.76
CA CYS A 313 62.44 -6.07 -33.64
C CYS A 313 62.33 -6.74 -35.01
N VAL A 314 62.38 -5.96 -36.09
CA VAL A 314 62.51 -6.50 -37.45
C VAL A 314 63.99 -6.71 -37.76
N ASP A 315 64.37 -7.94 -38.08
CA ASP A 315 65.74 -8.33 -38.45
C ASP A 315 66.18 -7.65 -39.77
N LYS A 316 67.24 -6.81 -39.73
CA LYS A 316 67.82 -6.19 -40.93
C LYS A 316 69.30 -6.47 -41.09
N PHE A 317 69.61 -7.26 -42.12
CA PHE A 317 70.98 -7.47 -42.58
C PHE A 317 71.45 -6.36 -43.51
N LEU A 318 72.73 -6.00 -43.40
CA LEU A 318 73.39 -5.09 -44.33
C LEU A 318 73.45 -5.78 -45.70
N ASN A 319 72.89 -5.18 -46.74
CA ASN A 319 73.04 -5.67 -48.11
C ASN A 319 74.13 -4.87 -48.83
N GLY A 320 75.11 -5.56 -49.43
CA GLY A 320 76.17 -4.91 -50.22
C GLY A 320 77.29 -4.22 -49.41
N VAL A 321 77.36 -4.38 -48.08
CA VAL A 321 78.45 -3.84 -47.26
C VAL A 321 79.67 -4.77 -47.26
N VAL A 322 80.87 -4.18 -47.25
CA VAL A 322 82.16 -4.91 -47.19
C VAL A 322 82.49 -5.26 -45.74
N CYS A 323 82.46 -6.55 -45.38
CA CYS A 323 82.90 -7.01 -44.06
C CYS A 323 84.44 -7.15 -44.11
N GLN A 324 85.15 -6.49 -43.16
CA GLN A 324 86.62 -6.41 -42.98
C GLN A 324 87.48 -7.43 -43.76
N LYS A 325 88.52 -6.96 -44.46
CA LYS A 325 89.51 -7.80 -45.18
C LYS A 325 90.23 -8.73 -44.19
N PRO A 326 90.02 -10.06 -44.23
CA PRO A 326 90.79 -10.97 -43.37
C PRO A 326 92.27 -10.86 -43.75
N VAL A 327 93.15 -10.82 -42.74
CA VAL A 327 94.60 -10.76 -42.96
C VAL A 327 95.00 -12.02 -43.74
N GLY A 328 95.35 -11.85 -45.03
CA GLY A 328 95.72 -12.95 -45.93
C GLY A 328 94.85 -13.15 -47.18
N TYR A 329 93.74 -12.42 -47.36
CA TYR A 329 92.87 -12.57 -48.55
C TYR A 329 92.90 -11.34 -49.47
N SER A 330 92.90 -11.56 -50.79
CA SER A 330 93.03 -10.51 -51.81
C SER A 330 91.71 -9.80 -52.17
N ARG A 331 90.55 -10.45 -51.96
CA ARG A 331 89.23 -9.93 -52.37
C ARG A 331 88.35 -9.57 -51.17
N PRO A 332 87.61 -8.44 -51.21
CA PRO A 332 86.62 -8.10 -50.19
C PRO A 332 85.45 -9.09 -50.19
N THR A 333 84.96 -9.43 -49.01
CA THR A 333 83.75 -10.26 -48.82
C THR A 333 82.55 -9.35 -48.58
N TYR A 334 81.43 -9.61 -49.26
CA TYR A 334 80.21 -8.79 -49.19
C TYR A 334 79.09 -9.51 -48.45
N CYS A 335 78.30 -8.74 -47.72
CA CYS A 335 77.09 -9.24 -47.07
C CYS A 335 76.04 -9.66 -48.10
N ASN A 336 75.38 -10.80 -47.88
CA ASN A 336 74.31 -11.32 -48.76
C ASN A 336 72.91 -10.81 -48.41
N GLY A 337 72.77 -10.00 -47.35
CA GLY A 337 71.50 -9.49 -46.85
C GLY A 337 70.57 -10.52 -46.20
N LYS A 338 71.04 -11.72 -45.85
CA LYS A 338 70.21 -12.81 -45.27
C LYS A 338 70.81 -13.53 -44.07
N THR A 339 72.09 -13.32 -43.73
CA THR A 339 72.79 -14.04 -42.65
C THR A 339 73.73 -13.13 -41.88
N SER A 340 73.92 -13.39 -40.57
CA SER A 340 74.85 -12.66 -39.68
C SER A 340 76.33 -12.80 -40.07
N SER A 341 76.65 -13.80 -40.90
CA SER A 341 77.97 -14.04 -41.44
C SER A 341 78.08 -13.65 -42.91
N CYS A 342 79.24 -13.08 -43.26
CA CYS A 342 79.67 -12.94 -44.64
C CYS A 342 80.01 -14.34 -45.17
N PRO A 343 79.36 -14.85 -46.23
CA PRO A 343 79.79 -16.10 -46.83
C PRO A 343 81.23 -15.91 -47.31
N VAL A 344 82.19 -16.58 -46.68
CA VAL A 344 83.52 -16.73 -47.28
C VAL A 344 83.30 -17.39 -48.63
N ALA A 345 83.90 -16.82 -49.68
CA ALA A 345 83.79 -17.34 -51.03
C ALA A 345 84.41 -18.76 -51.06
N SER A 346 83.60 -19.77 -50.78
CA SER A 346 83.95 -21.18 -50.90
C SER A 346 83.99 -21.54 -52.38
N PHE A 347 85.06 -21.16 -53.07
CA PHE A 347 85.37 -21.71 -54.39
C PHE A 347 86.52 -22.69 -54.25
N LEU A 348 86.15 -23.94 -53.96
CA LEU A 348 86.90 -25.10 -54.42
C LEU A 348 86.79 -25.14 -55.95
N SER A 349 87.95 -25.04 -56.60
CA SER A 349 88.29 -25.56 -57.93
C SER A 349 87.28 -25.39 -59.06
N LEU A 350 87.55 -24.44 -59.96
CA LEU A 350 87.51 -24.72 -61.41
C LEU A 350 88.63 -23.95 -62.11
N ARG A 351 89.39 -24.70 -62.91
CA ARG A 351 90.58 -24.33 -63.69
C ARG A 351 90.26 -23.42 -64.87
N GLU A 352 91.27 -22.60 -65.19
CA GLU A 352 91.74 -22.20 -66.54
C GLU A 352 90.70 -21.71 -67.56
N ALA A 353 90.69 -20.40 -67.82
CA ALA A 353 90.78 -19.86 -69.19
C ALA A 353 91.10 -18.35 -69.15
N SER A 354 91.85 -17.95 -70.15
CA SER A 354 92.66 -16.75 -70.36
C SER A 354 91.89 -15.47 -70.72
N ASP A 355 92.64 -14.36 -70.71
CA ASP A 355 92.37 -13.06 -71.32
C ASP A 355 91.61 -13.13 -72.66
N ASP A 356 90.55 -12.33 -72.81
CA ASP A 356 90.52 -11.17 -73.71
C ASP A 356 89.11 -10.52 -73.76
N ASP A 357 89.15 -9.19 -73.75
CA ASP A 357 88.25 -8.23 -74.40
C ASP A 357 86.82 -7.88 -73.90
N VAL A 358 86.72 -6.61 -73.48
CA VAL A 358 85.92 -5.51 -74.08
C VAL A 358 84.38 -5.60 -74.05
N ALA A 359 83.85 -4.69 -73.20
CA ALA A 359 82.75 -3.74 -73.40
C ALA A 359 81.32 -4.17 -73.81
N ALA A 360 80.41 -3.39 -73.21
CA ALA A 360 79.18 -2.86 -73.78
C ALA A 360 77.91 -3.74 -73.77
N THR A 361 76.99 -3.32 -72.89
CA THR A 361 75.55 -3.05 -73.11
C THR A 361 74.65 -4.06 -73.84
N GLU A 362 73.54 -4.34 -73.14
CA GLU A 362 72.15 -4.48 -73.61
C GLU A 362 71.72 -5.67 -74.50
N GLN A 363 70.53 -6.19 -74.14
CA GLN A 363 69.57 -6.94 -74.98
C GLN A 363 69.99 -8.36 -75.40
N LEU A 364 69.13 -9.37 -75.58
CA LEU A 364 67.71 -9.69 -75.38
C LEU A 364 67.62 -11.18 -75.83
N LEU A 365 66.47 -11.83 -75.63
CA LEU A 365 66.03 -13.15 -76.14
C LEU A 365 66.42 -14.38 -75.30
N VAL A 366 65.49 -15.02 -74.60
CA VAL A 366 64.29 -15.79 -75.03
C VAL A 366 64.63 -17.23 -75.39
N ALA A 367 64.05 -18.16 -74.62
CA ALA A 367 63.48 -19.48 -74.98
C ALA A 367 63.49 -20.37 -73.71
N MET A 368 62.52 -21.20 -73.31
CA MET A 368 61.20 -21.68 -73.72
C MET A 368 60.66 -22.41 -72.45
N GLN A 369 59.46 -22.12 -71.91
CA GLN A 369 58.18 -22.86 -72.08
C GLN A 369 58.20 -24.38 -71.75
N PRO A 370 57.04 -25.04 -71.44
CA PRO A 370 55.82 -24.60 -70.75
C PRO A 370 55.21 -25.68 -69.80
N SER A 371 54.42 -25.29 -68.79
CA SER A 371 53.30 -26.12 -68.30
C SER A 371 52.29 -25.33 -67.44
N SER A 372 51.14 -25.05 -68.06
CA SER A 372 49.79 -24.89 -67.49
C SER A 372 49.40 -23.65 -66.65
N PRO A 373 48.41 -22.85 -67.11
CA PRO A 373 47.76 -21.77 -66.36
C PRO A 373 46.36 -22.17 -65.87
N MET A 374 46.05 -21.93 -64.59
CA MET A 374 44.68 -22.00 -64.03
C MET A 374 44.50 -20.89 -62.98
N VAL A 375 44.57 -19.63 -63.38
CA VAL A 375 43.97 -18.51 -62.61
C VAL A 375 43.53 -17.43 -63.58
N LEU A 376 42.36 -17.63 -64.19
CA LEU A 376 41.61 -16.56 -64.86
C LEU A 376 40.13 -16.94 -64.94
N LEU A 377 39.45 -16.88 -63.80
CA LEU A 377 37.99 -16.76 -63.70
C LEU A 377 37.63 -16.43 -62.25
N GLY A 378 37.56 -15.13 -61.96
CA GLY A 378 37.10 -14.63 -60.66
C GLY A 378 36.81 -13.13 -60.63
N LEU A 379 36.78 -12.48 -61.81
CA LEU A 379 36.51 -11.05 -61.96
C LEU A 379 35.02 -10.77 -62.30
N VAL A 380 34.12 -11.72 -61.99
CA VAL A 380 32.67 -11.56 -62.16
C VAL A 380 31.97 -12.22 -60.97
N CYS A 381 31.97 -11.59 -59.78
CA CYS A 381 31.03 -11.94 -58.68
C CYS A 381 31.04 -10.97 -57.47
N VAL A 382 31.19 -9.65 -57.66
CA VAL A 382 31.02 -8.68 -56.54
C VAL A 382 29.91 -7.66 -56.79
N VAL A 383 29.20 -7.72 -57.93
CA VAL A 383 28.02 -6.86 -58.16
C VAL A 383 26.71 -7.48 -57.64
N ALA A 384 26.72 -8.73 -57.14
CA ALA A 384 25.49 -9.44 -56.73
C ALA A 384 25.17 -9.40 -55.21
N VAL A 385 26.02 -8.84 -54.35
CA VAL A 385 25.72 -8.71 -52.89
C VAL A 385 25.37 -7.27 -52.50
N GLY A 386 25.63 -6.29 -53.36
CA GLY A 386 25.28 -4.88 -53.13
C GLY A 386 23.79 -4.54 -53.32
N VAL A 387 22.99 -5.40 -53.98
CA VAL A 387 21.58 -5.12 -54.29
C VAL A 387 20.59 -5.78 -53.30
N ALA A 388 21.04 -6.68 -52.43
CA ALA A 388 20.17 -7.36 -51.45
C ALA A 388 20.02 -6.65 -50.10
N LEU A 389 20.89 -5.67 -49.77
CA LEU A 389 20.82 -4.94 -48.49
C LEU A 389 20.07 -3.59 -48.57
N VAL A 390 19.73 -3.12 -49.78
CA VAL A 390 18.97 -1.88 -49.99
C VAL A 390 17.46 -2.12 -49.97
N THR A 391 16.98 -3.33 -50.27
CA THR A 391 15.53 -3.65 -50.26
C THR A 391 15.00 -4.09 -48.89
N VAL A 392 15.85 -4.62 -47.99
CA VAL A 392 15.41 -4.99 -46.62
C VAL A 392 15.26 -3.76 -45.71
N ARG A 393 15.97 -2.66 -46.00
CA ARG A 393 15.81 -1.39 -45.26
C ARG A 393 14.59 -0.56 -45.65
N GLN A 394 13.90 -0.87 -46.76
CA GLN A 394 12.67 -0.17 -47.14
C GLN A 394 11.37 -0.88 -46.71
N GLN A 395 11.38 -2.17 -46.37
CA GLN A 395 10.17 -2.84 -45.86
C GLN A 395 9.95 -2.68 -44.34
N HIS A 396 10.98 -2.43 -43.53
CA HIS A 396 10.80 -2.21 -42.08
C HIS A 396 10.31 -0.80 -41.70
N ARG A 397 10.35 0.18 -42.61
CA ARG A 397 9.83 1.54 -42.36
C ARG A 397 8.34 1.72 -42.66
N ALA A 398 7.68 0.73 -43.26
CA ALA A 398 6.24 0.79 -43.57
C ALA A 398 5.34 0.04 -42.56
N ALA A 399 5.91 -0.71 -41.61
CA ALA A 399 5.15 -1.56 -40.68
C ALA A 399 4.98 -0.99 -39.26
N SER A 400 5.51 0.21 -38.96
CA SER A 400 5.44 0.80 -37.61
C SER A 400 4.54 2.05 -37.51
N GLN A 401 3.70 2.30 -38.51
CA GLN A 401 2.87 3.51 -38.56
C GLN A 401 1.36 3.24 -38.73
N HIS A 402 0.92 2.03 -38.35
CA HIS A 402 -0.50 1.64 -38.40
C HIS A 402 -1.12 1.24 -37.05
N ASP A 403 -0.40 1.37 -35.93
CA ASP A 403 -0.89 0.92 -34.60
C ASP A 403 -1.06 2.04 -33.55
N TYR A 404 -1.24 3.28 -34.02
CA TYR A 404 -1.58 4.43 -33.17
C TYR A 404 -2.72 5.24 -33.81
N MET A 405 -3.92 4.67 -33.90
CA MET A 405 -5.21 5.39 -33.99
C MET A 405 -6.37 4.40 -33.82
N GLU A 406 -6.52 3.80 -32.64
CA GLU A 406 -7.81 3.33 -32.12
C GLU A 406 -7.72 3.24 -30.58
N LEU A 407 -7.86 4.39 -29.91
CA LEU A 407 -8.28 4.45 -28.50
C LEU A 407 -8.63 5.90 -28.14
N SER A 408 -9.64 6.43 -28.84
CA SER A 408 -10.40 7.60 -28.38
C SER A 408 -11.77 7.65 -29.08
N MET A 409 -12.71 6.82 -28.59
CA MET A 409 -14.15 7.09 -28.60
C MET A 409 -14.75 6.51 -27.32
#